data_AF-A0A524H7K6-F1
#
_entry.id   AF-A0A524H7K6-F1
#
_cell.length_a   1.000
_cell.length_b   1.000
_cell.length_c   1.000
_cell.angle_alpha   90.00
_cell.angle_beta   90.00
_cell.angle_gamma   90.00
#
_symmetry.space_group_name_H-M   'P 1'
#
loop_
_entity.id
_entity.type
_entity.pdbx_description
1 polymer ?
#
loop_
_entity_poly.entity_id
_entity_poly.type
_entity_poly.pdbx_seq_one_letter_code
_entity_poly.pdbx_strand_id
1 'polypeptide(L)' 'MEKTKQVLLAHGSGGKLSQELVRSMFVGELANEVLSRMDDSACLNIGGGRLAFTTDSYVVSPISFPGGDIGKL' A
#
# COMPACT_ATOMS: atom_id res chain seq x y z
N MET A 1 -14.68 -16.90 1.96
CA MET A 1 -13.98 -16.32 0.81
C MET A 1 -13.20 -17.43 0.14
N GLU A 2 -13.36 -17.60 -1.16
CA GLU A 2 -12.52 -18.52 -1.93
C GLU A 2 -11.08 -18.00 -1.83
N LYS A 3 -10.22 -18.70 -1.10
CA LYS A 3 -8.78 -18.40 -1.05
C LYS A 3 -8.23 -18.74 -2.43
N THR A 4 -8.17 -17.76 -3.33
CA THR A 4 -7.41 -17.88 -4.57
C THR A 4 -5.97 -18.21 -4.18
N LYS A 5 -5.50 -19.41 -4.57
CA LYS A 5 -4.11 -19.85 -4.29
C LYS A 5 -3.05 -19.06 -5.07
N GLN A 6 -3.45 -18.07 -5.86
CA GLN A 6 -2.61 -17.37 -6.82
C GLN A 6 -2.80 -15.86 -6.72
N VAL A 7 -1.70 -15.13 -6.85
CA VAL A 7 -1.70 -13.67 -6.95
C VAL A 7 -1.98 -13.27 -8.39
N LEU A 8 -3.14 -12.66 -8.62
CA LEU A 8 -3.53 -12.02 -9.87
C LEU A 8 -3.03 -10.57 -9.97
N LEU A 9 -2.89 -10.05 -11.20
CA LEU A 9 -2.58 -8.63 -11.44
C LEU A 9 -3.57 -7.67 -10.77
N ALA A 10 -4.86 -8.06 -10.69
CA ALA A 10 -5.90 -7.26 -10.05
C ALA A 10 -5.69 -7.06 -8.53
N HIS A 11 -4.81 -7.83 -7.88
CA HIS A 11 -4.41 -7.55 -6.49
C HIS A 11 -3.39 -6.41 -6.37
N GLY A 12 -2.76 -6.00 -7.48
CA GLY A 12 -1.85 -4.84 -7.52
C GLY A 12 -2.45 -3.59 -8.15
N SER A 13 -3.73 -3.58 -8.52
CA SER A 13 -4.36 -2.45 -9.23
C SER A 13 -4.93 -1.35 -8.33
N GLY A 14 -4.86 -1.51 -7.00
CA GLY A 14 -5.40 -0.55 -6.02
C GLY A 14 -6.91 -0.66 -5.80
N GLY A 15 -7.59 -1.60 -6.47
CA GLY A 15 -9.03 -1.77 -6.37
C GLY A 15 -9.50 -2.71 -5.25
N LYS A 16 -10.72 -3.24 -5.40
CA LYS A 16 -11.36 -4.14 -4.43
C LYS A 16 -10.48 -5.34 -4.04
N LEU A 17 -9.89 -6.03 -5.03
CA LEU A 17 -9.05 -7.20 -4.75
C LEU A 17 -7.74 -6.84 -4.03
N SER A 18 -7.14 -5.67 -4.31
CA SER A 18 -6.01 -5.15 -3.52
C SER A 18 -6.41 -4.94 -2.06
N GLN A 19 -7.55 -4.28 -1.82
CA GLN A 19 -8.03 -4.03 -0.47
C GLN A 19 -8.34 -5.32 0.29
N GLU A 20 -8.97 -6.30 -0.38
CA GLU A 20 -9.26 -7.62 0.20
C GLU A 20 -7.98 -8.38 0.56
N LEU A 21 -6.96 -8.35 -0.31
CA LEU A 21 -5.66 -8.96 -0.04
C LEU A 21 -5.01 -8.30 1.20
N VAL A 22 -4.98 -6.97 1.26
CA VAL A 22 -4.35 -6.25 2.37
C VAL A 22 -5.04 -6.54 3.70
N ARG A 23 -6.37 -6.49 3.72
CA ARG A 23 -7.16 -6.78 4.92
C ARG A 23 -7.00 -8.23 5.39
N SER A 24 -7.02 -9.19 4.47
CA SER A 24 -7.02 -10.61 4.84
C SER A 24 -5.64 -11.15 5.22
N MET A 25 -4.56 -10.68 4.59
CA MET A 25 -3.21 -11.23 4.79
C MET A 25 -2.36 -10.37 5.73
N PHE A 26 -2.39 -9.04 5.58
CA PHE A 26 -1.51 -8.17 6.36
C PHE A 26 -2.19 -7.68 7.63
N VAL A 27 -3.40 -7.13 7.54
CA VAL A 27 -4.11 -6.67 8.75
C VAL A 27 -4.43 -7.86 9.66
N GLY A 28 -4.80 -9.02 9.10
CA GLY A 28 -5.05 -10.23 9.89
C GLY A 28 -3.88 -10.65 10.80
N GLU A 29 -2.65 -10.50 10.33
CA GLU A 29 -1.44 -11.00 11.04
C GLU A 29 -0.64 -9.88 11.75
N LEU A 30 -0.75 -8.63 11.28
CA LEU A 30 0.07 -7.49 11.74
C LEU A 30 -0.77 -6.36 12.37
N ALA A 31 -2.05 -6.60 12.63
CA ALA A 31 -2.97 -5.59 13.16
C ALA A 31 -2.41 -4.87 14.39
N ASN A 32 -2.51 -3.55 14.33
CA ASN A 32 -2.30 -2.63 15.45
C ASN A 32 -3.14 -1.37 15.20
N GLU A 33 -3.23 -0.47 16.19
CA GLU A 33 -4.08 0.72 16.09
C GLU A 33 -3.71 1.67 14.94
N VAL A 34 -2.45 1.66 14.50
CA VAL A 34 -1.97 2.49 13.39
C VAL A 34 -2.35 1.85 12.06
N LEU A 35 -1.96 0.59 11.85
CA LEU A 35 -2.23 -0.13 10.59
C LEU A 35 -3.73 -0.35 10.34
N SER A 36 -4.53 -0.55 11.40
CA SER A 36 -5.97 -0.84 11.28
C SER A 36 -6.79 0.32 10.71
N ARG A 37 -6.23 1.55 10.71
CA ARG A 37 -6.88 2.72 10.11
C ARG A 37 -6.86 2.67 8.58
N MET A 38 -5.81 2.06 8.02
CA MET A 38 -5.58 1.98 6.57
C MET A 38 -5.62 3.35 5.86
N ASP A 39 -5.03 4.37 6.49
CA ASP A 39 -4.84 5.70 5.93
C ASP A 39 -3.61 5.74 5.00
N ASP A 40 -3.42 6.85 4.27
CA ASP A 40 -2.27 7.07 3.37
C ASP A 40 -0.91 7.15 4.09
N SER A 41 -0.91 7.25 5.43
CA SER A 41 0.31 7.28 6.24
C SER A 41 0.08 6.81 7.67
N ALA A 42 1.14 6.33 8.30
CA ALA A 42 1.20 6.11 9.74
C ALA A 42 1.50 7.43 10.47
N CYS A 43 0.63 7.82 11.41
CA CYS A 43 0.92 8.91 12.34
C CYS A 43 1.66 8.37 13.58
N LEU A 44 2.93 8.75 13.74
CA LEU A 44 3.81 8.25 14.80
C LEU A 44 4.25 9.38 15.73
N ASN A 45 4.20 9.16 17.04
CA ASN A 45 4.74 10.09 18.04
C ASN A 45 6.16 9.65 18.42
N ILE A 46 7.18 10.36 17.93
CA ILE A 46 8.60 10.02 18.11
C ILE A 46 9.35 11.26 18.59
N GLY A 47 10.10 11.14 19.69
CA GLY A 47 10.94 12.23 20.22
C GLY A 47 10.17 13.51 20.60
N GLY A 48 8.89 13.38 20.97
CA GLY A 48 8.00 14.52 21.26
C GLY A 48 7.40 15.20 20.03
N GLY A 49 7.75 14.75 18.82
CA GLY A 49 7.14 15.20 17.56
C GLY A 49 6.11 14.21 17.02
N ARG A 50 5.20 14.72 16.16
CA ARG A 50 4.25 13.90 15.40
C ARG A 50 4.72 13.79 13.95
N LEU A 51 5.01 12.58 13.49
CA LEU A 51 5.50 12.27 12.15
C LEU A 51 4.40 11.58 11.33
N ALA A 52 4.29 11.95 10.06
CA ALA A 52 3.57 11.17 9.06
C ALA A 52 4.61 10.35 8.28
N PHE A 53 4.46 9.03 8.27
CA PHE A 53 5.37 8.12 7.58
C PHE A 53 4.59 7.26 6.59
N THR A 54 5.07 7.19 5.34
CA THR A 54 4.46 6.38 4.29
C THR A 54 5.52 5.78 3.38
N THR A 55 5.14 4.78 2.60
CA THR A 55 6.02 4.13 1.63
C THR A 55 5.21 3.68 0.43
N ASP A 56 5.79 3.86 -0.75
CA ASP A 56 5.26 3.37 -2.01
C ASP A 56 6.39 2.82 -2.88
N SER A 57 6.03 1.93 -3.80
CA SER A 57 6.92 1.44 -4.85
C SER A 57 6.33 1.80 -6.21
N TYR A 58 7.19 2.23 -7.13
CA TYR A 58 6.79 2.61 -8.47
C TYR A 58 7.25 1.56 -9.48
N VAL A 59 6.33 1.10 -10.32
CA VAL A 59 6.58 0.04 -11.34
C VAL A 59 6.11 0.47 -12.74
N VAL A 60 6.02 1.78 -12.98
CA VAL A 60 5.58 2.32 -14.27
C VAL A 60 6.51 1.88 -15.40
N SER A 61 5.93 1.60 -16.56
CA SER A 61 6.66 1.24 -17.78
C SER A 61 5.98 1.89 -18.99
N PRO A 62 6.72 2.56 -19.90
CA PRO A 62 8.18 2.76 -19.89
C PRO A 62 8.66 3.67 -18.76
N ILE A 63 9.97 3.64 -18.46
CA ILE A 63 10.58 4.44 -17.38
C ILE A 63 10.43 5.95 -17.61
N SER A 64 10.42 6.39 -18.88
CA SER A 64 10.20 7.79 -19.29
C SER A 64 9.07 7.86 -20.30
N PHE A 65 8.17 8.81 -20.13
CA PHE A 65 6.94 8.96 -20.91
C PHE A 65 6.58 10.44 -21.09
N PRO A 66 5.69 10.80 -22.04
CA PRO A 66 5.28 12.19 -22.21
C PRO A 66 4.69 12.76 -20.91
N GLY A 67 5.39 13.73 -20.31
CA GLY A 67 4.98 14.41 -19.08
C GLY A 67 5.69 13.94 -17.80
N GLY A 68 6.51 12.88 -17.81
CA GLY A 68 7.20 12.43 -16.60
C GLY A 68 8.11 11.21 -16.76
N ASP A 69 8.63 10.74 -15.64
CA ASP A 69 9.42 9.51 -15.51
C ASP A 69 9.16 8.86 -14.15
N ILE A 70 9.68 7.66 -13.93
CA ILE A 70 9.50 6.89 -12.69
C ILE A 70 9.91 7.63 -11.41
N GLY A 71 10.84 8.59 -11.49
CA GLY A 71 11.31 9.37 -10.34
C GLY A 71 10.49 10.62 -10.06
N LYS A 72 9.61 11.04 -10.98
CA LYS A 72 8.83 12.28 -10.93
C LYS A 72 7.31 12.06 -11.00
N LEU A 73 6.84 10.83 -10.76
CA LEU A 73 5.42 10.49 -10.68
C LEU A 73 4.68 11.34 -9.64
#